data_AF-A0A7V7E8F4-F1
#
_entry.id   AF-A0A7V7E8F4-F1
#
_cell.length_a   1.000
_cell.length_b   1.000
_cell.length_c   1.000
_cell.angle_alpha   90.00
_cell.angle_beta   90.00
_cell.angle_gamma   90.00
#
_symmetry.space_group_name_H-M   'P 1'
#
loop_
_entity.id
_entity.type
_entity.pdbx_description
1 polymer ?
#
loop_
_entity_poly.entity_id
_entity_poly.type
_entity_poly.pdbx_seq_one_letter_code
_entity_poly.pdbx_strand_id
1 'polypeptide(L)'
;MTASATSGRAQGALLLCLALALAGAGAPALGQNGPTSLLPGAGSAPPTPVPPVMPPSTSPSTPPSMPGGPSGDRIQVQDLGAPDPSAVGLLDSGHGGFPAELWAGSSIATIRKAVTLLPAPQPWRSLLQLERRLLLSIAQVPPAPAGEEPLVKLRADRLWALGDLDDLTALLKVIPSPATTPALRRLQAETALLLGDNGTACDQAAALRTTAGDDPFAAKLQVYCLFAGGKGREAGLGVDLLRDQKVNDPPFFAAADTLAGIGAGHLDSRTAPSPLVLAMARLAKLPAAETTGPADPPQLRAMAGWPGDAQLAQAERAEAIGALKTEALREIYQQAVFSPAE
;
A
#
# COMPACT_ATOMS: atom_id res chain seq x y z
N MET A 1 -13.71 -68.61 27.32
CA MET A 1 -13.26 -69.81 26.59
C MET A 1 -14.41 -70.26 25.70
N THR A 2 -14.13 -70.47 24.40
CA THR A 2 -15.07 -70.88 23.32
C THR A 2 -16.23 -69.92 22.96
N ALA A 3 -16.73 -70.09 21.73
CA ALA A 3 -17.83 -69.44 21.00
C ALA A 3 -17.43 -68.19 20.16
N SER A 4 -17.48 -68.17 18.81
CA SER A 4 -18.61 -68.35 17.86
C SER A 4 -19.52 -67.11 17.72
N ALA A 5 -19.58 -66.53 16.51
CA ALA A 5 -20.74 -65.93 15.79
C ALA A 5 -20.23 -64.87 14.78
N THR A 6 -20.37 -64.96 13.45
CA THR A 6 -21.53 -64.95 12.53
C THR A 6 -22.38 -63.66 12.49
N SER A 7 -22.68 -63.24 11.25
CA SER A 7 -23.79 -62.35 10.81
C SER A 7 -23.60 -60.84 11.10
N GLY A 8 -23.75 -59.91 10.16
CA GLY A 8 -24.66 -59.84 9.02
C GLY A 8 -25.86 -58.95 9.36
N ARG A 9 -25.97 -57.77 8.72
CA ARG A 9 -27.13 -56.86 8.54
C ARG A 9 -26.57 -55.53 7.97
N ALA A 10 -26.80 -55.10 6.74
CA ALA A 10 -28.02 -54.89 5.95
C ALA A 10 -29.02 -53.91 6.59
N GLN A 11 -29.46 -52.95 5.76
CA GLN A 11 -30.51 -51.92 5.93
C GLN A 11 -30.00 -50.58 6.50
N GLY A 12 -30.31 -49.42 5.93
CA GLY A 12 -31.24 -49.08 4.86
C GLY A 12 -31.12 -47.60 4.48
N ALA A 13 -31.64 -47.30 3.30
CA ALA A 13 -31.68 -45.99 2.68
C ALA A 13 -32.45 -44.94 3.50
N LEU A 14 -32.03 -43.68 3.42
CA LEU A 14 -32.98 -42.57 3.33
C LEU A 14 -32.33 -41.39 2.60
N LEU A 15 -32.64 -41.29 1.30
CA LEU A 15 -32.54 -40.07 0.51
C LEU A 15 -33.62 -39.11 1.01
N LEU A 16 -33.24 -37.91 1.46
CA LEU A 16 -34.17 -36.81 1.66
C LEU A 16 -33.81 -35.68 0.68
N CYS A 17 -34.41 -35.74 -0.51
CA CYS A 17 -34.51 -34.61 -1.41
C CYS A 17 -35.50 -33.60 -0.80
N LEU A 18 -35.01 -32.43 -0.39
CA LEU A 18 -35.86 -31.28 -0.12
C LEU A 18 -35.65 -30.25 -1.23
N ALA A 19 -36.45 -30.37 -2.28
CA ALA A 19 -36.65 -29.32 -3.25
C ALA A 19 -37.66 -28.32 -2.65
N LEU A 20 -37.22 -27.08 -2.40
CA LEU A 20 -38.11 -25.97 -2.12
C LEU A 20 -38.07 -25.01 -3.30
N ALA A 21 -39.10 -25.09 -4.13
CA ALA A 21 -39.49 -24.04 -5.06
C ALA A 21 -40.58 -23.18 -4.41
N LEU A 22 -40.55 -21.86 -4.66
CA LEU A 22 -41.57 -20.80 -4.54
C LEU A 22 -40.81 -19.51 -4.13
N ALA A 23 -41.04 -18.30 -4.63
CA ALA A 23 -41.96 -17.79 -5.63
C ALA A 23 -41.41 -16.40 -6.06
N GLY A 24 -41.62 -16.03 -7.33
CA GLY A 24 -41.36 -14.67 -7.79
C GLY A 24 -42.37 -13.69 -7.19
N ALA A 25 -41.88 -12.56 -6.71
CA ALA A 25 -42.67 -11.38 -6.41
C ALA A 25 -42.05 -10.19 -7.15
N GLY A 26 -42.90 -9.53 -7.95
CA GLY A 26 -42.54 -8.45 -8.86
C GLY A 26 -42.07 -7.15 -8.19
N ALA A 27 -41.48 -6.32 -9.04
CA ALA A 27 -40.94 -4.99 -8.77
C ALA A 27 -41.96 -3.99 -8.18
N PRO A 28 -41.44 -2.87 -7.66
CA PRO A 28 -41.89 -1.59 -8.17
C PRO A 28 -40.75 -0.80 -8.80
N ALA A 29 -41.01 -0.31 -10.01
CA ALA A 29 -40.23 0.71 -10.70
C ALA A 29 -40.76 2.09 -10.33
N LEU A 30 -39.92 2.96 -9.75
CA LEU A 30 -40.08 4.42 -9.65
C LEU A 30 -38.66 5.01 -9.42
N GLY A 31 -38.13 6.00 -10.13
CA GLY A 31 -38.60 6.75 -11.27
C GLY A 31 -37.40 7.35 -12.02
N GLN A 32 -37.55 7.55 -13.32
CA GLN A 32 -36.56 8.23 -14.14
C GLN A 32 -36.75 9.74 -13.99
N ASN A 33 -35.79 10.41 -13.37
CA ASN A 33 -35.63 11.86 -13.56
C ASN A 33 -35.06 12.06 -14.98
N GLY A 34 -35.84 12.74 -15.83
CA GLY A 34 -35.43 13.09 -17.18
C GLY A 34 -34.19 14.00 -17.19
N PRO A 35 -33.51 14.12 -18.36
CA PRO A 35 -32.24 14.81 -18.44
C PRO A 35 -32.39 16.32 -18.20
N THR A 36 -31.63 16.83 -17.23
CA THR A 36 -31.46 18.26 -16.95
C THR A 36 -30.73 18.93 -18.10
N SER A 37 -31.33 19.96 -18.70
CA SER A 37 -30.71 20.75 -19.77
C SER A 37 -29.52 21.56 -19.23
N LEU A 38 -28.34 21.40 -19.83
CA LEU A 38 -27.08 22.04 -19.44
C LEU A 38 -26.70 23.22 -20.37
N LEU A 39 -27.66 23.91 -20.98
CA LEU A 39 -27.39 25.06 -21.84
C LEU A 39 -27.46 26.37 -21.02
N PRO A 40 -26.34 27.09 -20.82
CA PRO A 40 -26.38 28.46 -20.31
C PRO A 40 -26.97 29.40 -21.37
N GLY A 41 -27.83 30.32 -20.94
CA GLY A 41 -28.44 31.34 -21.79
C GLY A 41 -27.39 32.14 -22.57
N ALA A 42 -27.56 32.20 -23.89
CA ALA A 42 -26.77 33.04 -24.77
C ALA A 42 -27.11 34.51 -24.50
N GLY A 43 -26.21 35.19 -23.79
CA GLY A 43 -26.27 36.62 -23.52
C GLY A 43 -24.89 37.25 -23.60
N SER A 44 -24.77 38.22 -24.49
CA SER A 44 -23.70 39.23 -24.64
C SER A 44 -22.36 38.84 -25.30
N ALA A 45 -22.10 39.57 -26.38
CA ALA A 45 -20.94 39.53 -27.27
C ALA A 45 -19.66 40.10 -26.62
N PRO A 46 -18.46 39.75 -27.13
CA PRO A 46 -17.19 40.26 -26.61
C PRO A 46 -16.87 41.67 -27.15
N PRO A 47 -16.39 42.62 -26.33
CA PRO A 47 -15.77 43.83 -26.85
C PRO A 47 -14.31 43.57 -27.26
N THR A 48 -13.95 44.14 -28.41
CA THR A 48 -12.61 44.17 -29.03
C THR A 48 -11.53 44.82 -28.14
N PRO A 49 -10.25 44.41 -28.26
CA PRO A 49 -9.15 44.95 -27.45
C PRO A 49 -8.63 46.28 -27.99
N VAL A 50 -8.41 47.25 -27.11
CA VAL A 50 -7.71 48.52 -27.38
C VAL A 50 -6.31 48.43 -26.78
N PRO A 51 -5.23 48.81 -27.49
CA PRO A 51 -3.86 48.71 -26.96
C PRO A 51 -3.58 49.74 -25.85
N PRO A 52 -2.70 49.43 -24.87
CA PRO A 52 -2.41 50.35 -23.78
C PRO A 52 -1.43 51.45 -24.22
N VAL A 53 -1.84 52.70 -24.02
CA VAL A 53 -0.95 53.87 -23.96
C VAL A 53 -0.59 54.10 -22.49
N MET A 54 0.71 54.15 -22.18
CA MET A 54 1.26 54.47 -20.85
C MET A 54 1.48 55.99 -20.73
N PRO A 55 0.88 56.66 -19.72
CA PRO A 55 1.38 57.93 -19.19
C PRO A 55 2.20 57.73 -17.90
N PRO A 56 3.09 58.69 -17.55
CA PRO A 56 4.12 58.53 -16.53
C PRO A 56 3.59 58.58 -15.10
N SER A 57 4.31 57.88 -14.22
CA SER A 57 4.09 57.80 -12.78
C SER A 57 4.16 59.16 -12.08
N THR A 58 3.05 59.58 -11.47
CA THR A 58 3.02 60.63 -10.44
C THR A 58 2.50 60.05 -9.14
N SER A 59 3.18 60.40 -8.04
CA SER A 59 2.99 59.97 -6.64
C SER A 59 1.54 59.87 -6.17
N PRO A 60 1.19 58.92 -5.29
CA PRO A 60 -0.16 58.85 -4.75
C PRO A 60 -0.41 59.98 -3.74
N SER A 61 -1.37 60.82 -4.09
CA SER A 61 -2.02 61.76 -3.19
C SER A 61 -3.10 61.01 -2.40
N THR A 62 -3.12 61.20 -1.09
CA THR A 62 -4.10 60.60 -0.15
C THR A 62 -5.53 61.04 -0.51
N PRO A 63 -6.50 60.12 -0.68
CA PRO A 63 -7.91 60.50 -0.84
C PRO A 63 -8.56 60.80 0.53
N PRO A 64 -9.56 61.72 0.59
CA PRO A 64 -10.28 62.02 1.82
C PRO A 64 -11.19 60.87 2.25
N SER A 65 -11.25 60.64 3.55
CA SER A 65 -12.14 59.66 4.20
C SER A 65 -13.59 60.11 4.13
N MET A 66 -14.48 59.29 3.55
CA MET A 66 -15.93 59.39 3.75
C MET A 66 -16.38 58.40 4.84
N PRO A 67 -17.34 58.78 5.72
CA PRO A 67 -17.83 57.91 6.77
C PRO A 67 -19.01 57.04 6.31
N GLY A 68 -19.01 55.77 6.73
CA GLY A 68 -20.22 54.97 6.97
C GLY A 68 -20.83 54.25 5.77
N GLY A 69 -20.38 53.02 5.50
CA GLY A 69 -21.18 51.97 4.85
C GLY A 69 -21.26 50.75 5.78
N PRO A 70 -22.38 50.01 5.83
CA PRO A 70 -22.51 48.85 6.69
C PRO A 70 -21.42 47.85 6.34
N SER A 71 -20.68 47.41 7.36
CA SER A 71 -19.62 46.42 7.27
C SER A 71 -20.17 45.17 6.59
N GLY A 72 -19.96 45.08 5.27
CA GLY A 72 -20.19 43.86 4.51
C GLY A 72 -19.32 42.79 5.16
N ASP A 73 -19.97 41.69 5.52
CA ASP A 73 -19.35 40.48 6.02
C ASP A 73 -18.14 40.16 5.12
N ARG A 74 -16.94 40.44 5.63
CA ARG A 74 -15.70 40.17 4.92
C ARG A 74 -15.64 38.65 4.83
N ILE A 75 -15.97 38.11 3.66
CA ILE A 75 -15.71 36.71 3.31
C ILE A 75 -14.23 36.47 3.60
N GLN A 76 -13.93 35.88 4.76
CA GLN A 76 -12.59 35.45 5.10
C GLN A 76 -12.37 34.17 4.32
N VAL A 77 -11.72 34.29 3.17
CA VAL A 77 -11.11 33.15 2.49
C VAL A 77 -9.94 32.75 3.37
N GLN A 78 -10.22 31.91 4.37
CA GLN A 78 -9.19 31.16 5.04
C GLN A 78 -8.67 30.19 3.99
N ASP A 79 -7.43 30.39 3.53
CA ASP A 79 -6.76 29.38 2.72
C ASP A 79 -6.88 28.06 3.48
N LEU A 80 -7.58 27.10 2.88
CA LEU A 80 -7.63 25.73 3.35
C LEU A 80 -6.17 25.26 3.35
N GLY A 81 -5.55 25.24 4.52
CA GLY A 81 -4.18 24.76 4.69
C GLY A 81 -4.03 23.40 4.03
N ALA A 82 -2.81 23.07 3.59
CA ALA A 82 -2.54 21.78 2.99
C ALA A 82 -3.13 20.65 3.87
N PRO A 83 -3.89 19.70 3.29
CA PRO A 83 -4.51 18.64 4.07
C PRO A 83 -3.47 17.93 4.93
N ASP A 84 -3.76 17.75 6.22
CA ASP A 84 -2.86 17.03 7.12
C ASP A 84 -2.67 15.59 6.60
N PRO A 85 -1.46 15.19 6.21
CA PRO A 85 -1.21 13.82 5.75
C PRO A 85 -1.56 12.77 6.80
N SER A 86 -1.57 13.13 8.08
CA SER A 86 -1.96 12.25 9.17
C SER A 86 -3.45 11.93 9.19
N ALA A 87 -4.30 12.74 8.55
CA ALA A 87 -5.75 12.55 8.52
C ALA A 87 -6.24 11.67 7.35
N VAL A 88 -5.40 11.41 6.35
CA VAL A 88 -5.77 10.63 5.16
C VAL A 88 -6.03 9.15 5.50
N GLY A 89 -6.81 8.47 4.69
CA GLY A 89 -7.17 7.07 4.86
C GLY A 89 -7.97 6.55 3.67
N LEU A 90 -8.36 5.28 3.74
CA LEU A 90 -9.16 4.60 2.71
C LEU A 90 -10.61 4.39 3.13
N LEU A 91 -10.88 4.41 4.44
CA LEU A 91 -12.20 4.10 5.01
C LEU A 91 -12.76 5.33 5.71
N ASP A 92 -13.92 5.81 5.26
CA ASP A 92 -14.73 6.77 6.01
C ASP A 92 -15.79 6.04 6.85
N SER A 93 -16.52 6.78 7.70
CA SER A 93 -17.55 6.21 8.58
C SER A 93 -18.71 5.51 7.83
N GLY A 94 -19.02 5.94 6.60
CA GLY A 94 -20.04 5.33 5.75
C GLY A 94 -19.57 4.03 5.08
N HIS A 95 -18.26 3.86 4.92
CA HIS A 95 -17.64 2.72 4.25
C HIS A 95 -16.80 1.85 5.21
N GLY A 96 -17.25 1.73 6.46
CA GLY A 96 -16.67 0.79 7.43
C GLY A 96 -15.47 1.34 8.21
N GLY A 97 -15.11 2.60 8.06
CA GLY A 97 -14.14 3.32 8.89
C GLY A 97 -14.70 3.72 10.25
N PHE A 98 -13.85 4.27 11.10
CA PHE A 98 -14.26 4.94 12.35
C PHE A 98 -14.79 6.34 12.07
N PRO A 99 -15.54 6.96 13.01
CA PRO A 99 -15.92 8.38 12.91
C PRO A 99 -14.69 9.29 12.75
N ALA A 100 -14.86 10.43 12.08
CA ALA A 100 -13.77 11.38 11.85
C ALA A 100 -13.18 11.92 13.18
N GLU A 101 -14.01 11.94 14.23
CA GLU A 101 -13.68 12.37 15.58
C GLU A 101 -13.06 11.24 16.44
N LEU A 102 -12.62 10.13 15.84
CA LEU A 102 -12.02 8.97 16.53
C LEU A 102 -11.01 9.38 17.62
N TRP A 103 -10.20 10.40 17.35
CA TRP A 103 -9.13 10.86 18.23
C TRP A 103 -9.50 12.06 19.11
N ALA A 104 -10.76 12.47 19.13
CA ALA A 104 -11.22 13.62 19.90
C ALA A 104 -10.86 13.45 21.40
N GLY A 105 -10.27 14.50 21.98
CA GLY A 105 -9.82 14.50 23.37
C GLY A 105 -8.51 13.76 23.65
N SER A 106 -7.86 13.14 22.65
CA SER A 106 -6.54 12.52 22.79
C SER A 106 -5.41 13.46 22.37
N SER A 107 -4.24 13.31 22.99
CA SER A 107 -3.02 14.02 22.54
C SER A 107 -2.34 13.26 21.39
N ILE A 108 -1.64 13.96 20.51
CA ILE A 108 -0.86 13.33 19.43
C ILE A 108 0.15 12.29 19.97
N ALA A 109 0.78 12.58 21.11
CA ALA A 109 1.70 11.64 21.77
C ALA A 109 1.00 10.34 22.20
N THR A 110 -0.23 10.45 22.75
CA THR A 110 -1.04 9.28 23.13
C THR A 110 -1.41 8.45 21.90
N ILE A 111 -1.85 9.11 20.82
CA ILE A 111 -2.25 8.44 19.57
C ILE A 111 -1.06 7.67 18.98
N ARG A 112 0.09 8.33 18.83
CA ARG A 112 1.31 7.70 18.32
C ARG A 112 1.71 6.50 19.17
N LYS A 113 1.67 6.62 20.51
CA LYS A 113 1.96 5.51 21.42
C LYS A 113 0.97 4.36 21.23
N ALA A 114 -0.32 4.64 21.11
CA ALA A 114 -1.34 3.62 20.90
C ALA A 114 -1.12 2.85 19.58
N VAL A 115 -0.87 3.56 18.47
CA VAL A 115 -0.55 2.95 17.17
C VAL A 115 0.73 2.10 17.25
N THR A 116 1.73 2.55 18.01
CA THR A 116 3.00 1.80 18.18
C THR A 116 2.84 0.53 19.02
N LEU A 117 1.78 0.44 19.83
CA LEU A 117 1.48 -0.74 20.66
C LEU A 117 0.63 -1.78 19.93
N LEU A 118 0.17 -1.50 18.71
CA LEU A 118 -0.62 -2.45 17.95
C LEU A 118 0.21 -3.70 17.63
N PRO A 119 -0.33 -4.91 17.88
CA PRO A 119 0.39 -6.16 17.75
C PRO A 119 0.63 -6.55 16.29
N ALA A 120 1.85 -6.94 15.97
CA ALA A 120 2.18 -7.54 14.68
C ALA A 120 3.21 -8.68 14.89
N PRO A 121 2.98 -9.90 14.34
CA PRO A 121 1.83 -10.31 13.54
C PRO A 121 0.52 -10.44 14.35
N GLN A 122 -0.61 -10.53 13.65
CA GLN A 122 -1.94 -10.63 14.25
C GLN A 122 -2.71 -11.86 13.70
N PRO A 123 -2.61 -13.03 14.37
CA PRO A 123 -3.26 -14.26 13.91
C PRO A 123 -4.79 -14.25 14.12
N TRP A 124 -5.29 -13.44 15.06
CA TRP A 124 -6.72 -13.42 15.38
C TRP A 124 -7.49 -12.55 14.37
N ARG A 125 -8.33 -13.16 13.54
CA ARG A 125 -9.02 -12.49 12.41
C ARG A 125 -9.85 -11.27 12.84
N SER A 126 -10.60 -11.36 13.93
CA SER A 126 -11.41 -10.24 14.42
C SER A 126 -10.55 -9.05 14.87
N LEU A 127 -9.41 -9.31 15.53
CA LEU A 127 -8.48 -8.27 15.93
C LEU A 127 -7.74 -7.68 14.73
N LEU A 128 -7.32 -8.51 13.77
CA LEU A 128 -6.70 -8.06 12.52
C LEU A 128 -7.63 -7.12 11.75
N GLN A 129 -8.91 -7.47 11.62
CA GLN A 129 -9.90 -6.62 10.94
C GLN A 129 -10.12 -5.29 11.67
N LEU A 130 -10.16 -5.30 13.01
CA LEU A 130 -10.28 -4.08 13.80
C LEU A 130 -9.04 -3.19 13.67
N GLU A 131 -7.85 -3.79 13.69
CA GLU A 131 -6.57 -3.10 13.54
C GLU A 131 -6.44 -2.47 12.16
N ARG A 132 -6.76 -3.22 11.09
CA ARG A 132 -6.79 -2.70 9.71
C ARG A 132 -7.79 -1.55 9.58
N ARG A 133 -9.01 -1.72 10.11
CA ARG A 133 -10.02 -0.66 10.14
C ARG A 133 -9.47 0.60 10.81
N LEU A 134 -8.78 0.46 11.94
CA LEU A 134 -8.16 1.59 12.66
C LEU A 134 -7.09 2.28 11.81
N LEU A 135 -6.16 1.51 11.23
CA LEU A 135 -5.03 2.02 10.45
C LEU A 135 -5.47 2.70 9.14
N LEU A 136 -6.57 2.23 8.54
CA LEU A 136 -7.07 2.70 7.25
C LEU A 136 -8.17 3.77 7.36
N SER A 137 -8.67 4.05 8.57
CA SER A 137 -9.72 5.06 8.75
C SER A 137 -9.21 6.48 8.48
N ILE A 138 -10.05 7.28 7.83
CA ILE A 138 -9.93 8.73 7.76
C ILE A 138 -10.34 9.28 9.13
N ALA A 139 -9.45 10.01 9.79
CA ALA A 139 -9.71 10.57 11.11
C ALA A 139 -8.94 11.87 11.31
N GLN A 140 -9.58 12.87 11.91
CA GLN A 140 -8.91 14.11 12.27
C GLN A 140 -7.90 13.83 13.37
N VAL A 141 -6.69 14.39 13.22
CA VAL A 141 -5.59 14.19 14.16
C VAL A 141 -5.27 15.54 14.81
N PRO A 142 -5.04 15.59 16.13
CA PRO A 142 -4.53 16.80 16.78
C PRO A 142 -3.21 17.24 16.14
N PRO A 143 -2.93 18.56 16.08
CA PRO A 143 -1.73 19.06 15.44
C PRO A 143 -0.46 18.47 16.07
N ALA A 144 0.46 18.01 15.21
CA ALA A 144 1.78 17.54 15.61
C ALA A 144 2.80 18.70 15.64
N PRO A 145 3.86 18.62 16.46
CA PRO A 145 4.98 19.55 16.37
C PRO A 145 5.61 19.56 14.97
N ALA A 146 6.11 20.73 14.56
CA ALA A 146 6.79 20.87 13.28
C ALA A 146 8.04 19.97 13.22
N GLY A 147 8.25 19.32 12.08
CA GLY A 147 9.41 18.43 11.85
C GLY A 147 9.24 17.00 12.37
N GLU A 148 8.13 16.67 13.04
CA GLU A 148 7.82 15.26 13.34
C GLU A 148 7.32 14.52 12.09
N GLU A 149 7.70 13.24 11.99
CA GLU A 149 7.20 12.36 10.94
C GLU A 149 5.67 12.18 11.08
N PRO A 150 4.89 12.33 10.00
CA PRO A 150 3.43 12.30 10.07
C PRO A 150 2.90 10.95 10.54
N LEU A 151 1.76 10.95 11.24
CA LEU A 151 1.17 9.73 11.81
C LEU A 151 0.88 8.67 10.74
N VAL A 152 0.60 9.08 9.50
CA VAL A 152 0.40 8.16 8.38
C VAL A 152 1.59 7.25 8.14
N LYS A 153 2.83 7.69 8.41
CA LYS A 153 4.01 6.83 8.34
C LYS A 153 3.97 5.72 9.38
N LEU A 154 3.57 6.03 10.62
CA LEU A 154 3.39 5.00 11.65
C LEU A 154 2.29 4.01 11.28
N ARG A 155 1.19 4.49 10.67
CA ARG A 155 0.12 3.60 10.20
C ARG A 155 0.60 2.69 9.07
N ALA A 156 1.38 3.24 8.13
CA ALA A 156 2.01 2.50 7.05
C ALA A 156 3.01 1.45 7.58
N ASP A 157 3.83 1.80 8.59
CA ASP A 157 4.75 0.86 9.23
C ASP A 157 4.02 -0.29 9.94
N ARG A 158 2.83 -0.03 10.49
CA ARG A 158 2.00 -1.09 11.10
C ARG A 158 1.40 -2.01 10.04
N LEU A 159 0.89 -1.48 8.94
CA LEU A 159 0.41 -2.30 7.82
C LEU A 159 1.55 -3.15 7.23
N TRP A 160 2.76 -2.58 7.12
CA TRP A 160 3.96 -3.33 6.76
C TRP A 160 4.22 -4.46 7.76
N ALA A 161 4.26 -4.16 9.06
CA ALA A 161 4.51 -5.17 10.09
C ALA A 161 3.44 -6.29 10.12
N LEU A 162 2.20 -6.00 9.73
CA LEU A 162 1.14 -7.02 9.56
C LEU A 162 1.35 -7.88 8.31
N GLY A 163 2.18 -7.44 7.36
CA GLY A 163 2.31 -8.04 6.03
C GLY A 163 1.16 -7.68 5.10
N ASP A 164 0.32 -6.69 5.44
CA ASP A 164 -0.80 -6.25 4.59
C ASP A 164 -0.31 -5.29 3.50
N LEU A 165 0.46 -5.84 2.56
CA LEU A 165 1.10 -5.07 1.49
C LEU A 165 0.09 -4.43 0.53
N ASP A 166 -1.09 -5.03 0.38
CA ASP A 166 -2.15 -4.53 -0.51
C ASP A 166 -2.76 -3.24 0.04
N ASP A 167 -3.19 -3.26 1.32
CA ASP A 167 -3.77 -2.08 1.97
C ASP A 167 -2.69 -1.01 2.23
N LEU A 168 -1.45 -1.42 2.52
CA LEU A 168 -0.30 -0.52 2.61
C LEU A 168 -0.08 0.23 1.30
N THR A 169 -0.07 -0.47 0.17
CA THR A 169 0.09 0.15 -1.16
C THR A 169 -1.04 1.15 -1.43
N ALA A 170 -2.27 0.78 -1.10
CA ALA A 170 -3.43 1.66 -1.29
C ALA A 170 -3.35 2.91 -0.40
N LEU A 171 -2.97 2.77 0.88
CA LEU A 171 -2.79 3.91 1.79
C LEU A 171 -1.68 4.85 1.31
N LEU A 172 -0.53 4.29 0.89
CA LEU A 172 0.60 5.10 0.45
C LEU A 172 0.29 5.89 -0.84
N LYS A 173 -0.63 5.41 -1.69
CA LYS A 173 -1.05 6.10 -2.92
C LYS A 173 -1.93 7.34 -2.68
N VAL A 174 -2.66 7.38 -1.57
CA VAL A 174 -3.55 8.52 -1.24
C VAL A 174 -2.85 9.63 -0.47
N ILE A 175 -1.59 9.45 -0.09
CA ILE A 175 -0.80 10.50 0.59
C ILE A 175 -0.47 11.61 -0.42
N PRO A 176 -0.76 12.89 -0.10
CA PRO A 176 -0.41 14.00 -0.96
C PRO A 176 1.09 14.08 -1.23
N SER A 177 1.49 14.38 -2.47
CA SER A 177 2.90 14.46 -2.87
C SER A 177 3.76 15.39 -1.99
N PRO A 178 3.29 16.58 -1.56
CA PRO A 178 4.06 17.46 -0.67
C PRO A 178 4.38 16.84 0.70
N ALA A 179 3.57 15.87 1.14
CA ALA A 179 3.74 15.18 2.41
C ALA A 179 4.47 13.83 2.30
N THR A 180 4.88 13.43 1.08
CA THR A 180 5.60 12.17 0.88
C THR A 180 7.08 12.32 1.23
N THR A 181 7.42 12.00 2.47
CA THR A 181 8.79 12.02 3.01
C THR A 181 9.68 10.95 2.34
N PRO A 182 11.02 11.09 2.40
CA PRO A 182 11.93 10.03 1.92
C PRO A 182 11.66 8.67 2.56
N ALA A 183 11.25 8.63 3.83
CA ALA A 183 10.90 7.40 4.53
C ALA A 183 9.62 6.75 3.97
N LEU A 184 8.60 7.54 3.62
CA LEU A 184 7.41 7.05 2.91
C LEU A 184 7.74 6.54 1.50
N ARG A 185 8.62 7.23 0.76
CA ARG A 185 9.08 6.79 -0.57
C ARG A 185 9.83 5.47 -0.51
N ARG A 186 10.71 5.32 0.48
CA ARG A 186 11.41 4.06 0.73
C ARG A 186 10.42 2.94 1.01
N LEU A 187 9.44 3.16 1.87
CA LEU A 187 8.42 2.17 2.19
C LEU A 187 7.57 1.81 0.96
N GLN A 188 7.21 2.79 0.12
CA GLN A 188 6.56 2.55 -1.18
C GLN A 188 7.42 1.66 -2.09
N ALA A 189 8.72 1.96 -2.20
CA ALA A 189 9.65 1.17 -3.02
C ALA A 189 9.78 -0.27 -2.50
N GLU A 190 10.03 -0.45 -1.20
CA GLU A 190 10.16 -1.77 -0.57
C GLU A 190 8.87 -2.59 -0.71
N THR A 191 7.69 -1.97 -0.56
CA THR A 191 6.39 -2.64 -0.77
C THR A 191 6.21 -3.07 -2.21
N ALA A 192 6.52 -2.20 -3.17
CA ALA A 192 6.44 -2.49 -4.60
C ALA A 192 7.40 -3.63 -4.99
N LEU A 193 8.63 -3.65 -4.46
CA LEU A 193 9.60 -4.72 -4.67
C LEU A 193 9.06 -6.08 -4.19
N LEU A 194 8.46 -6.15 -2.99
CA LEU A 194 7.86 -7.37 -2.46
C LEU A 194 6.71 -7.88 -3.33
N LEU A 195 5.84 -6.98 -3.79
CA LEU A 195 4.71 -7.28 -4.66
C LEU A 195 5.10 -7.55 -6.13
N GLY A 196 6.35 -7.29 -6.51
CA GLY A 196 6.81 -7.44 -7.89
C GLY A 196 6.37 -6.32 -8.83
N ASP A 197 5.94 -5.18 -8.29
CA ASP A 197 5.62 -3.98 -9.05
C ASP A 197 6.90 -3.17 -9.36
N ASN A 198 7.61 -3.61 -10.40
CA ASN A 198 8.86 -2.98 -10.82
C ASN A 198 8.67 -1.50 -11.23
N GLY A 199 7.50 -1.15 -11.79
CA GLY A 199 7.19 0.20 -12.24
C GLY A 199 7.17 1.17 -11.06
N THR A 200 6.32 0.88 -10.06
CA THR A 200 6.23 1.70 -8.85
C THR A 200 7.58 1.76 -8.11
N ALA A 201 8.30 0.64 -7.99
CA ALA A 201 9.61 0.62 -7.32
C ALA A 201 10.62 1.56 -8.01
N CYS A 202 10.65 1.56 -9.35
CA CYS A 202 11.58 2.36 -10.13
C CYS A 202 11.21 3.84 -10.23
N ASP A 203 9.93 4.17 -10.18
CA ASP A 203 9.49 5.56 -10.03
C ASP A 203 9.96 6.15 -8.69
N GLN A 204 9.91 5.37 -7.61
CA GLN A 204 10.44 5.81 -6.31
C GLN A 204 11.96 5.92 -6.29
N ALA A 205 12.68 5.09 -7.04
CA ALA A 205 14.15 5.19 -7.16
C ALA A 205 14.57 6.57 -7.68
N ALA A 206 13.89 7.05 -8.72
CA ALA A 206 14.16 8.36 -9.31
C ALA A 206 13.92 9.49 -8.29
N ALA A 207 12.83 9.42 -7.53
CA ALA A 207 12.50 10.40 -6.50
C ALA A 207 13.49 10.36 -5.33
N LEU A 208 13.81 9.17 -4.80
CA LEU A 208 14.74 8.98 -3.70
C LEU A 208 16.14 9.51 -4.01
N ARG A 209 16.63 9.33 -5.24
CA ARG A 209 17.91 9.92 -5.66
C ARG A 209 17.95 11.45 -5.52
N THR A 210 16.83 12.12 -5.73
CA THR A 210 16.76 13.60 -5.61
C THR A 210 16.69 14.06 -4.16
N THR A 211 16.03 13.28 -3.28
CA THR A 211 15.76 13.68 -1.89
C THR A 211 16.70 13.04 -0.86
N ALA A 212 17.39 11.96 -1.23
CA ALA A 212 18.21 11.10 -0.38
C ALA A 212 19.35 10.44 -1.19
N GLY A 213 20.06 11.23 -2.02
CA GLY A 213 21.07 10.73 -2.96
C GLY A 213 22.25 9.97 -2.33
N ASP A 214 22.57 10.27 -1.07
CA ASP A 214 23.65 9.61 -0.32
C ASP A 214 23.20 8.29 0.36
N ASP A 215 21.90 7.94 0.32
CA ASP A 215 21.40 6.69 0.89
C ASP A 215 21.84 5.50 0.02
N PRO A 216 22.61 4.52 0.56
CA PRO A 216 23.00 3.32 -0.18
C PRO A 216 21.80 2.54 -0.74
N PHE A 217 20.63 2.61 -0.09
CA PHE A 217 19.42 1.99 -0.62
C PHE A 217 18.96 2.61 -1.94
N ALA A 218 18.99 3.94 -2.07
CA ALA A 218 18.61 4.62 -3.31
C ALA A 218 19.52 4.22 -4.48
N ALA A 219 20.83 4.13 -4.23
CA ALA A 219 21.80 3.69 -5.23
C ALA A 219 21.60 2.21 -5.62
N LYS A 220 21.38 1.31 -4.65
CA LYS A 220 21.09 -0.10 -4.92
C LYS A 220 19.77 -0.30 -5.67
N LEU A 221 18.73 0.47 -5.32
CA LEU A 221 17.44 0.44 -6.00
C LEU A 221 17.58 0.90 -7.46
N GLN A 222 18.41 1.91 -7.73
CA GLN A 222 18.73 2.34 -9.08
C GLN A 222 19.42 1.23 -9.89
N VAL A 223 20.33 0.46 -9.29
CA VAL A 223 20.95 -0.72 -9.93
C VAL A 223 19.91 -1.78 -10.25
N TYR A 224 19.03 -2.11 -9.31
CA TYR A 224 17.91 -3.02 -9.55
C TYR A 224 17.05 -2.57 -10.75
N CYS A 225 16.73 -1.28 -10.83
CA CYS A 225 15.93 -0.74 -11.92
C CYS A 225 16.62 -0.79 -13.28
N LEU A 226 17.95 -0.70 -13.32
CA LEU A 226 18.72 -0.92 -14.55
C LEU A 226 18.64 -2.39 -14.98
N PHE A 227 18.78 -3.34 -14.06
CA PHE A 227 18.57 -4.77 -14.36
C PHE A 227 17.14 -5.06 -14.81
N ALA A 228 16.13 -4.54 -14.11
CA ALA A 228 14.71 -4.72 -14.45
C ALA A 228 14.37 -4.14 -15.83
N GLY A 229 15.07 -3.07 -16.23
CA GLY A 229 14.96 -2.47 -17.56
C GLY A 229 15.85 -3.11 -18.65
N GLY A 230 16.53 -4.22 -18.37
CA GLY A 230 17.40 -4.91 -19.33
C GLY A 230 18.74 -4.22 -19.61
N LYS A 231 19.11 -3.19 -18.83
CA LYS A 231 20.34 -2.40 -18.96
C LYS A 231 21.47 -2.98 -18.10
N GLY A 232 21.79 -4.26 -18.31
CA GLY A 232 22.72 -4.99 -17.45
C GLY A 232 24.15 -4.43 -17.44
N ARG A 233 24.62 -3.85 -18.55
CA ARG A 233 25.97 -3.23 -18.61
C ARG A 233 26.05 -1.97 -17.74
N GLU A 234 25.03 -1.14 -17.82
CA GLU A 234 24.88 0.07 -17.02
C GLU A 234 24.69 -0.28 -15.54
N ALA A 235 23.93 -1.33 -15.25
CA ALA A 235 23.77 -1.86 -13.90
C ALA A 235 25.13 -2.30 -13.32
N GLY A 236 25.96 -2.98 -14.12
CA GLY A 236 27.31 -3.41 -13.74
C GLY A 236 28.19 -2.25 -13.26
N LEU A 237 28.18 -1.12 -13.96
CA LEU A 237 28.91 0.07 -13.51
C LEU A 237 28.44 0.57 -12.12
N GLY A 238 27.12 0.56 -11.89
CA GLY A 238 26.56 0.92 -10.59
C GLY A 238 26.95 -0.06 -9.49
N VAL A 239 27.01 -1.36 -9.80
CA VAL A 239 27.49 -2.40 -8.87
C VAL A 239 28.95 -2.16 -8.50
N ASP A 240 29.82 -1.91 -9.47
CA ASP A 240 31.25 -1.68 -9.24
C ASP A 240 31.47 -0.39 -8.42
N LEU A 241 30.72 0.67 -8.71
CA LEU A 241 30.75 1.89 -7.90
C LEU A 241 30.36 1.63 -6.43
N LEU A 242 29.33 0.81 -6.18
CA LEU A 242 28.93 0.45 -4.82
C LEU A 242 30.01 -0.38 -4.10
N ARG A 243 30.75 -1.22 -4.82
CA ARG A 243 31.91 -1.96 -4.28
C ARG A 243 33.06 -1.02 -3.93
N ASP A 244 33.37 -0.06 -4.80
CA ASP A 244 34.41 0.94 -4.57
C ASP A 244 34.09 1.83 -3.37
N GLN A 245 32.81 2.16 -3.18
CA GLN A 245 32.30 2.87 -1.99
C GLN A 245 32.27 1.99 -0.72
N LYS A 246 32.67 0.72 -0.82
CA LYS A 246 32.71 -0.25 0.29
C LYS A 246 31.36 -0.46 0.97
N VAL A 247 30.27 -0.37 0.22
CA VAL A 247 28.93 -0.73 0.72
C VAL A 247 28.94 -2.20 1.10
N ASN A 248 28.54 -2.53 2.33
CA ASN A 248 28.55 -3.91 2.82
C ASN A 248 27.15 -4.54 2.71
N ASP A 249 26.90 -5.27 1.64
CA ASP A 249 25.68 -6.06 1.43
C ASP A 249 25.94 -7.27 0.51
N PRO A 250 26.57 -8.33 1.03
CA PRO A 250 26.92 -9.51 0.24
C PRO A 250 25.74 -10.15 -0.49
N PRO A 251 24.52 -10.30 0.10
CA PRO A 251 23.36 -10.83 -0.61
C PRO A 251 22.96 -10.01 -1.84
N PHE A 252 23.04 -8.67 -1.75
CA PHE A 252 22.80 -7.80 -2.90
C PHE A 252 23.79 -8.05 -4.03
N PHE A 253 25.10 -8.11 -3.71
CA PHE A 253 26.12 -8.33 -4.74
C PHE A 253 26.02 -9.72 -5.38
N ALA A 254 25.73 -10.76 -4.61
CA ALA A 254 25.51 -12.11 -5.14
C ALA A 254 24.33 -12.16 -6.13
N ALA A 255 23.23 -11.46 -5.79
CA ALA A 255 22.08 -11.34 -6.69
C ALA A 255 22.42 -10.52 -7.95
N ALA A 256 23.21 -9.45 -7.80
CA ALA A 256 23.69 -8.64 -8.93
C ALA A 256 24.58 -9.45 -9.89
N ASP A 257 25.52 -10.24 -9.36
CA ASP A 257 26.41 -11.09 -10.16
C ASP A 257 25.64 -12.17 -10.93
N THR A 258 24.54 -12.66 -10.33
CA THR A 258 23.62 -13.58 -11.01
C THR A 258 22.91 -12.91 -12.17
N LEU A 259 22.36 -11.72 -11.95
CA LEU A 259 21.70 -10.93 -13.00
C LEU A 259 22.68 -10.50 -14.12
N ALA A 260 23.95 -10.33 -13.79
CA ALA A 260 25.01 -10.02 -14.75
C ALA A 260 25.55 -11.26 -15.49
N GLY A 261 25.17 -12.47 -15.09
CA GLY A 261 25.66 -13.72 -15.67
C GLY A 261 27.09 -14.09 -15.28
N ILE A 262 27.62 -13.52 -14.19
CA ILE A 262 29.01 -13.71 -13.72
C ILE A 262 29.10 -14.94 -12.81
N GLY A 263 28.02 -15.33 -12.12
CA GLY A 263 27.99 -16.53 -11.29
C GLY A 263 26.57 -16.96 -10.91
N ALA A 264 26.41 -18.20 -10.47
CA ALA A 264 25.14 -18.67 -9.89
C ALA A 264 25.07 -18.24 -8.42
N GLY A 265 24.31 -17.18 -8.14
CA GLY A 265 24.03 -16.76 -6.78
C GLY A 265 23.06 -17.72 -6.10
N HIS A 266 23.25 -17.89 -4.79
CA HIS A 266 22.30 -18.55 -3.92
C HIS A 266 21.87 -17.54 -2.84
N LEU A 267 20.59 -17.54 -2.50
CA LEU A 267 20.13 -16.86 -1.30
C LEU A 267 20.35 -17.80 -0.11
N ASP A 268 21.02 -17.33 0.94
CA ASP A 268 21.06 -18.07 2.21
C ASP A 268 19.67 -18.02 2.85
N SER A 269 19.02 -19.18 2.98
CA SER A 269 17.69 -19.32 3.57
C SER A 269 17.63 -19.04 5.07
N ARG A 270 18.79 -18.92 5.75
CA ARG A 270 18.89 -18.67 7.20
C ARG A 270 18.77 -17.20 7.57
N THR A 271 18.99 -16.29 6.64
CA THR A 271 18.86 -14.84 6.88
C THR A 271 17.69 -14.32 6.06
N ALA A 272 16.80 -13.56 6.70
CA ALA A 272 15.68 -12.91 6.03
C ALA A 272 16.22 -11.87 5.02
N PRO A 273 16.13 -12.10 3.70
CA PRO A 273 16.69 -11.18 2.71
C PRO A 273 15.91 -9.86 2.72
N SER A 274 16.58 -8.75 2.42
CA SER A 274 15.89 -7.48 2.26
C SER A 274 14.89 -7.54 1.09
N PRO A 275 13.84 -6.71 1.07
CA PRO A 275 12.89 -6.62 -0.05
C PRO A 275 13.56 -6.49 -1.42
N LEU A 276 14.64 -5.71 -1.49
CA LEU A 276 15.42 -5.51 -2.69
C LEU A 276 16.14 -6.78 -3.15
N VAL A 277 16.78 -7.50 -2.23
CA VAL A 277 17.46 -8.77 -2.53
C VAL A 277 16.45 -9.83 -2.98
N LEU A 278 15.28 -9.89 -2.34
CA LEU A 278 14.20 -10.80 -2.74
C LEU A 278 13.69 -10.48 -4.16
N ALA A 279 13.50 -9.20 -4.47
CA ALA A 279 13.10 -8.76 -5.80
C ALA A 279 14.17 -9.05 -6.87
N MET A 280 15.45 -8.88 -6.54
CA MET A 280 16.56 -9.25 -7.44
C MET A 280 16.60 -10.74 -7.72
N ALA A 281 16.39 -11.58 -6.70
CA ALA A 281 16.34 -13.03 -6.87
C ALA A 281 15.16 -13.47 -7.74
N ARG A 282 13.99 -12.84 -7.56
CA ARG A 282 12.83 -13.05 -8.44
C ARG A 282 13.14 -12.64 -9.88
N LEU A 283 13.79 -11.49 -10.07
CA LEU A 283 14.21 -11.01 -11.39
C LEU A 283 15.23 -11.96 -12.05
N ALA A 284 16.14 -12.53 -11.26
CA ALA A 284 17.11 -13.53 -11.68
C ALA A 284 16.51 -14.92 -11.92
N LYS A 285 15.20 -15.10 -11.69
CA LYS A 285 14.49 -16.38 -11.79
C LYS A 285 15.12 -17.48 -10.93
N LEU A 286 15.66 -17.11 -9.78
CA LEU A 286 16.13 -18.07 -8.79
C LEU A 286 14.93 -18.86 -8.24
N PRO A 287 15.13 -20.12 -7.82
CA PRO A 287 14.06 -20.86 -7.16
C PRO A 287 13.68 -20.16 -5.84
N ALA A 288 12.39 -20.14 -5.53
CA ALA A 288 11.91 -19.65 -4.25
C ALA A 288 12.48 -20.56 -3.14
N ALA A 289 13.37 -20.02 -2.31
CA ALA A 289 13.87 -20.76 -1.16
C ALA A 289 12.76 -20.84 -0.10
N GLU A 290 12.54 -22.02 0.48
CA GLU A 290 11.70 -22.10 1.69
C GLU A 290 12.40 -21.37 2.84
N THR A 291 11.75 -20.36 3.39
CA THR A 291 12.25 -19.65 4.57
C THR A 291 11.94 -20.49 5.81
N THR A 292 12.92 -21.19 6.36
CA THR A 292 12.74 -21.98 7.59
C THR A 292 12.87 -21.16 8.86
N GLY A 293 13.26 -19.89 8.74
CA GLY A 293 13.42 -18.95 9.85
C GLY A 293 12.12 -18.36 10.42
N PRO A 294 12.23 -17.50 11.45
CA PRO A 294 11.10 -16.77 12.03
C PRO A 294 10.36 -15.97 10.94
N ALA A 295 9.04 -16.00 11.05
CA ALA A 295 8.10 -15.42 10.11
C ALA A 295 8.19 -13.89 10.08
N ASP A 296 8.88 -13.31 9.09
CA ASP A 296 8.74 -11.88 8.76
C ASP A 296 7.49 -11.70 7.90
N PRO A 297 6.42 -11.04 8.38
CA PRO A 297 5.12 -10.99 7.70
C PRO A 297 5.16 -10.43 6.26
N PRO A 298 5.84 -9.29 5.97
CA PRO A 298 6.03 -8.80 4.60
C PRO A 298 6.68 -9.84 3.67
N GLN A 299 7.74 -10.51 4.13
CA GLN A 299 8.46 -11.48 3.32
C GLN A 299 7.63 -12.73 3.06
N LEU A 300 6.95 -13.26 4.08
CA LEU A 300 6.02 -14.39 3.90
C LEU A 300 4.91 -14.04 2.91
N ARG A 301 4.34 -12.83 2.99
CA ARG A 301 3.36 -12.35 2.02
C ARG A 301 3.94 -12.26 0.59
N ALA A 302 5.19 -11.84 0.46
CA ALA A 302 5.87 -11.76 -0.84
C ALA A 302 6.18 -13.14 -1.43
N MET A 303 6.56 -14.09 -0.58
CA MET A 303 6.86 -15.48 -0.96
C MET A 303 5.60 -16.27 -1.32
N ALA A 304 4.48 -16.02 -0.63
CA ALA A 304 3.18 -16.59 -0.99
C ALA A 304 2.74 -16.22 -2.43
N GLY A 305 3.21 -15.07 -2.93
CA GLY A 305 3.00 -14.63 -4.31
C GLY A 305 4.06 -15.11 -5.31
N TRP A 306 5.07 -15.87 -4.87
CA TRP A 306 6.13 -16.39 -5.74
C TRP A 306 5.79 -17.81 -6.20
N PRO A 307 5.50 -18.03 -7.51
CA PRO A 307 5.20 -19.36 -8.02
C PRO A 307 6.36 -20.35 -7.82
N GLY A 308 6.03 -21.57 -7.40
CA GLY A 308 6.98 -22.67 -7.20
C GLY A 308 6.48 -23.67 -6.18
N ASP A 309 7.25 -24.74 -5.95
CA ASP A 309 6.86 -25.85 -5.06
C ASP A 309 6.59 -25.39 -3.62
N ALA A 310 7.33 -24.38 -3.16
CA ALA A 310 7.19 -23.79 -1.83
C ALA A 310 5.98 -22.85 -1.68
N GLN A 311 5.31 -22.44 -2.76
CA GLN A 311 4.32 -21.36 -2.73
C GLN A 311 3.18 -21.64 -1.76
N LEU A 312 2.62 -22.85 -1.81
CA LEU A 312 1.47 -23.23 -0.99
C LEU A 312 1.83 -23.22 0.50
N ALA A 313 2.95 -23.84 0.89
CA ALA A 313 3.40 -23.87 2.28
C ALA A 313 3.70 -22.46 2.82
N GLN A 314 4.22 -21.56 1.99
CA GLN A 314 4.46 -20.17 2.36
C GLN A 314 3.15 -19.39 2.49
N ALA A 315 2.19 -19.63 1.61
CA ALA A 315 0.87 -19.03 1.67
C ALA A 315 0.09 -19.44 2.93
N GLU A 316 0.12 -20.72 3.30
CA GLU A 316 -0.47 -21.22 4.54
C GLU A 316 0.13 -20.54 5.77
N ARG A 317 1.47 -20.41 5.81
CA ARG A 317 2.17 -19.73 6.90
C ARG A 317 1.84 -18.24 6.96
N ALA A 318 1.77 -17.56 5.82
CA ALA A 318 1.41 -16.16 5.74
C ALA A 318 -0.04 -15.94 6.22
N GLU A 319 -0.97 -16.83 5.86
CA GLU A 319 -2.36 -16.78 6.30
C GLU A 319 -2.46 -17.00 7.82
N ALA A 320 -1.75 -18.00 8.35
CA ALA A 320 -1.77 -18.34 9.78
C ALA A 320 -1.37 -17.17 10.70
N ILE A 321 -0.54 -16.24 10.22
CA ILE A 321 -0.11 -15.06 10.97
C ILE A 321 -0.87 -13.77 10.61
N GLY A 322 -1.81 -13.84 9.65
CA GLY A 322 -2.61 -12.69 9.20
C GLY A 322 -2.00 -11.83 8.09
N ALA A 323 -0.86 -12.25 7.51
CA ALA A 323 -0.21 -11.54 6.42
C ALA A 323 -0.87 -11.80 5.05
N LEU A 324 -1.62 -12.90 4.91
CA LEU A 324 -2.37 -13.24 3.69
C LEU A 324 -3.87 -13.36 3.99
N LYS A 325 -4.71 -12.83 3.10
CA LYS A 325 -6.17 -12.99 3.15
C LYS A 325 -6.55 -14.44 2.83
N THR A 326 -7.55 -14.98 3.51
CA THR A 326 -8.01 -16.37 3.32
C THR A 326 -8.51 -16.61 1.89
N GLU A 327 -9.08 -15.60 1.25
CA GLU A 327 -9.51 -15.65 -0.15
C GLU A 327 -8.33 -15.87 -1.10
N ALA A 328 -7.21 -15.19 -0.87
CA ALA A 328 -5.99 -15.38 -1.67
C ALA A 328 -5.38 -16.77 -1.48
N LEU A 329 -5.37 -17.29 -0.24
CA LEU A 329 -4.94 -18.67 0.01
C LEU A 329 -5.83 -19.68 -0.73
N ARG A 330 -7.15 -19.46 -0.75
CA ARG A 330 -8.09 -20.32 -1.48
C ARG A 330 -7.78 -20.34 -2.98
N GLU A 331 -7.47 -19.18 -3.58
CA GLU A 331 -7.09 -19.10 -4.99
C GLU A 331 -5.80 -19.90 -5.28
N ILE A 332 -4.81 -19.83 -4.38
CA ILE A 332 -3.57 -20.62 -4.50
C ILE A 332 -3.86 -22.12 -4.44
N TYR A 333 -4.73 -22.57 -3.53
CA TYR A 333 -5.16 -23.98 -3.47
C TYR A 333 -5.86 -24.45 -4.76
N GLN A 334 -6.64 -23.59 -5.42
CA GLN A 334 -7.33 -23.95 -6.66
C GLN A 334 -6.38 -24.10 -7.86
N GLN A 335 -5.21 -23.46 -7.80
CA GLN A 335 -4.18 -23.52 -8.83
C GLN A 335 -3.15 -24.62 -8.57
N ALA A 336 -3.04 -25.10 -7.33
CA ALA A 336 -2.09 -26.12 -6.94
C ALA A 336 -2.42 -27.47 -7.60
N VAL A 337 -1.41 -28.06 -8.25
CA VAL A 337 -1.49 -29.41 -8.79
C VAL A 337 -1.00 -30.37 -7.72
N PHE A 338 -1.92 -31.15 -7.15
CA PHE A 338 -1.59 -32.19 -6.19
C PHE A 338 -1.33 -33.50 -6.94
N SER A 339 -0.12 -34.04 -6.82
CA SER A 339 0.13 -35.42 -7.22
C SER A 339 -0.70 -36.35 -6.32
N PRO A 340 -1.37 -37.40 -6.87
CA PRO A 340 -2.03 -38.39 -6.04
C PRO A 340 -1.02 -39.00 -5.06
N ALA A 341 -1.41 -39.16 -3.80
CA ALA A 341 -0.58 -39.80 -2.80
C ALA A 341 -0.26 -41.25 -3.23
N GLU A 342 1.04 -41.60 -3.24
CA GLU A 342 1.51 -43.00 -3.29
C GLU A 342 1.22 -43.74 -1.98
#